data_AF-A0A953BXL5-F1
#
_entry.id   AF-A0A953BXL5-F1
#
_cell.length_a   1.000
_cell.length_b   1.000
_cell.length_c   1.000
_cell.angle_alpha   90.00
_cell.angle_beta   90.00
_cell.angle_gamma   90.00
#
_symmetry.space_group_name_H-M   'P 1'
#
loop_
_entity.id
_entity.type
_entity.pdbx_description
1 polymer ?
#
loop_
_entity_poly.entity_id
_entity_poly.type
_entity_poly.pdbx_seq_one_letter_code
_entity_poly.pdbx_strand_id
1 'polypeptide(L)'
;MKYLVQICLALGIAVTFTLFVTPEPAQAQPVPDCIDSDDSRAQNTAAWWGRRTAEEKRLITELECQERFIPMVCIFLWEPDLRACTNKGVAEYRADKACSAKGHALLSEAHVACKEDFKRTFSPPFAGSTS
;
A
#
# COMPACT_ATOMS: atom_id res chain seq x y z
N MET A 1 -47.41 20.74 -26.57
CA MET A 1 -46.20 21.52 -26.95
C MET A 1 -45.47 22.09 -25.73
N LYS A 2 -46.13 22.89 -24.86
CA LYS A 2 -45.50 23.58 -23.72
C LYS A 2 -44.81 22.64 -22.70
N TYR A 3 -45.42 21.52 -22.36
CA TYR A 3 -44.89 20.55 -21.40
C TYR A 3 -43.68 19.75 -21.91
N LEU A 4 -43.66 19.41 -23.21
CA LEU A 4 -42.52 18.71 -23.83
C LEU A 4 -41.25 19.57 -23.82
N VAL A 5 -41.39 20.88 -24.10
CA VAL A 5 -40.27 21.83 -24.05
C VAL A 5 -39.73 21.96 -22.62
N GLN A 6 -40.60 21.99 -21.61
CA GLN A 6 -40.19 22.06 -20.20
C GLN A 6 -39.46 20.79 -19.73
N ILE A 7 -39.89 19.62 -20.17
CA ILE A 7 -39.23 18.34 -19.84
C ILE A 7 -37.85 18.27 -20.49
N CYS A 8 -37.72 18.66 -21.77
CA CYS A 8 -36.42 18.71 -22.43
C CYS A 8 -35.46 19.72 -21.79
N LEU A 9 -35.98 20.87 -21.32
CA LEU A 9 -35.17 21.87 -20.64
C LEU A 9 -34.68 21.35 -19.27
N ALA A 10 -35.56 20.69 -18.51
CA ALA A 10 -35.22 20.12 -17.20
C ALA A 10 -34.18 18.98 -17.32
N LEU A 11 -34.32 18.11 -18.33
CA LEU A 11 -33.35 17.06 -18.63
C LEU A 11 -32.00 17.65 -19.06
N GLY A 12 -32.01 18.69 -19.90
CA GLY A 12 -30.77 19.37 -20.31
C GLY A 12 -30.02 19.98 -19.10
N ILE A 13 -30.75 20.62 -18.18
CA ILE A 13 -30.16 21.20 -16.96
C ILE A 13 -29.59 20.10 -16.04
N ALA A 14 -30.31 18.99 -15.86
CA ALA A 14 -29.86 17.87 -15.04
C ALA A 14 -28.57 17.23 -15.59
N VAL A 15 -28.48 17.05 -16.92
CA VAL A 15 -27.28 16.50 -17.58
C VAL A 15 -26.10 17.47 -17.45
N THR A 16 -26.33 18.79 -17.60
CA THR A 16 -25.26 19.76 -17.37
C THR A 16 -24.77 19.74 -15.91
N PHE A 17 -25.67 19.62 -14.93
CA PHE A 17 -25.27 19.55 -13.51
C PHE A 17 -24.39 18.32 -13.20
N THR A 18 -24.66 17.17 -13.80
CA THR A 18 -23.81 15.97 -13.62
C THR A 18 -22.42 16.09 -14.25
N LEU A 19 -22.27 16.97 -15.25
CA LEU A 19 -20.98 17.20 -15.93
C LEU A 19 -20.10 18.25 -15.21
N PHE A 20 -20.69 19.10 -14.36
CA PHE A 20 -19.96 20.12 -13.58
C PHE A 20 -19.64 19.70 -12.14
N VAL A 21 -20.18 18.58 -11.66
CA VAL A 21 -19.66 17.92 -10.46
C VAL A 21 -18.40 17.16 -10.87
N THR A 22 -17.32 17.91 -11.05
CA THR A 22 -15.98 17.32 -11.08
C THR A 22 -15.80 16.64 -9.72
N PRO A 23 -15.54 15.32 -9.66
CA PRO A 23 -15.09 14.73 -8.42
C PRO A 23 -13.89 15.57 -7.94
N GLU A 24 -13.94 16.04 -6.70
CA GLU A 24 -12.82 16.71 -6.05
C GLU A 24 -11.56 15.89 -6.38
N PRO A 25 -10.48 16.51 -6.92
CA PRO A 25 -9.28 15.75 -7.18
C PRO A 25 -8.86 15.16 -5.84
N ALA A 26 -8.99 13.84 -5.71
CA ALA A 26 -8.54 13.12 -4.54
C ALA A 26 -7.12 13.61 -4.28
N GLN A 27 -6.93 14.37 -3.19
CA GLN A 27 -5.66 15.05 -2.96
C GLN A 27 -4.57 13.99 -3.07
N ALA A 28 -3.66 14.19 -4.02
CA ALA A 28 -2.60 13.24 -4.27
C ALA A 28 -1.80 13.15 -2.97
N GLN A 29 -1.97 12.05 -2.22
CA GLN A 29 -1.16 11.78 -1.04
C GLN A 29 0.31 11.90 -1.50
N PRO A 30 1.15 12.69 -0.82
CA PRO A 30 2.54 12.84 -1.22
C PRO A 30 3.24 11.47 -1.17
N VAL A 31 4.29 11.30 -1.97
CA VAL A 31 5.17 10.15 -1.84
C VAL A 31 5.74 10.17 -0.41
N PRO A 32 5.59 9.11 0.39
CA PRO A 32 6.09 9.12 1.74
C PRO A 32 7.62 9.04 1.74
N ASP A 33 8.22 9.57 2.81
CA ASP A 33 9.68 9.62 2.96
C ASP A 33 10.33 8.22 2.81
N CYS A 34 11.62 8.19 2.50
CA CYS A 34 12.41 6.96 2.37
C CYS A 34 12.03 5.99 1.23
N ILE A 35 11.08 6.33 0.35
CA ILE A 35 10.86 5.56 -0.90
C ILE A 35 11.91 5.92 -1.96
N ASP A 36 12.34 7.18 -1.99
CA ASP A 36 13.40 7.66 -2.87
C ASP A 36 14.76 7.64 -2.15
N SER A 37 15.72 6.96 -2.78
CA SER A 37 17.13 7.01 -2.37
C SER A 37 17.97 7.94 -3.26
N ASP A 38 17.38 8.49 -4.33
CA ASP A 38 18.06 9.26 -5.38
C ASP A 38 17.09 10.28 -6.02
N ASP A 39 17.38 11.57 -5.82
CA ASP A 39 16.59 12.70 -6.33
C ASP A 39 16.39 12.66 -7.85
N SER A 40 17.30 12.02 -8.60
CA SER A 40 17.19 11.90 -10.07
C SER A 40 16.01 11.07 -10.55
N ARG A 41 15.37 10.30 -9.66
CA ARG A 41 14.21 9.44 -9.97
C ARG A 41 12.89 9.94 -9.39
N ALA A 42 12.88 11.09 -8.70
CA ALA A 42 11.71 11.61 -7.99
C ALA A 42 10.44 11.69 -8.86
N GLN A 43 10.56 12.08 -10.13
CA GLN A 43 9.40 12.14 -11.05
C GLN A 43 8.84 10.75 -11.37
N ASN A 44 9.71 9.74 -11.55
CA ASN A 44 9.29 8.36 -11.82
C ASN A 44 8.63 7.75 -10.58
N THR A 45 9.17 8.03 -9.40
CA THR A 45 8.60 7.58 -8.13
C THR A 45 7.25 8.23 -7.87
N ALA A 46 7.11 9.53 -8.12
CA ALA A 46 5.82 10.23 -8.03
C ALA A 46 4.78 9.65 -9.00
N ALA A 47 5.17 9.37 -10.24
CA ALA A 47 4.28 8.75 -11.23
C ALA A 47 3.91 7.30 -10.87
N TRP A 48 4.83 6.53 -10.30
CA TRP A 48 4.55 5.19 -9.78
C TRP A 48 3.58 5.26 -8.59
N TRP A 49 3.84 6.15 -7.63
CA TRP A 49 3.02 6.36 -6.44
C TRP A 49 1.60 6.84 -6.78
N GLY A 50 1.47 7.75 -7.74
CA GLY A 50 0.18 8.26 -8.22
C GLY A 50 -0.75 7.16 -8.73
N ARG A 51 -0.20 6.05 -9.24
CA ARG A 51 -0.94 4.89 -9.76
C ARG A 51 -1.30 3.86 -8.69
N ARG A 52 -0.99 4.10 -7.42
CA ARG A 52 -1.31 3.18 -6.32
C ARG A 52 -2.72 3.41 -5.78
N THR A 53 -3.41 2.33 -5.47
CA THR A 53 -4.71 2.31 -4.79
C THR A 53 -4.56 2.82 -3.36
N ALA A 54 -5.68 3.18 -2.72
CA ALA A 54 -5.66 3.62 -1.32
C ALA A 54 -5.12 2.54 -0.38
N GLU A 55 -5.44 1.25 -0.62
CA GLU A 55 -4.93 0.16 0.20
C GLU A 55 -3.42 -0.04 0.01
N GLU A 56 -2.92 -0.02 -1.23
CA GLU A 56 -1.48 -0.10 -1.50
C GLU A 56 -0.73 1.05 -0.81
N LYS A 57 -1.23 2.29 -0.93
CA LYS A 57 -0.62 3.45 -0.28
C LYS A 57 -0.60 3.30 1.24
N ARG A 58 -1.71 2.85 1.83
CA ARG A 58 -1.85 2.61 3.26
C ARG A 58 -0.83 1.59 3.77
N LEU A 59 -0.71 0.44 3.10
CA LEU A 59 0.23 -0.63 3.50
C LEU A 59 1.69 -0.19 3.40
N ILE A 60 2.01 0.73 2.49
CA ILE A 60 3.35 1.31 2.37
C ILE A 60 3.59 2.37 3.46
N THR A 61 2.65 3.28 3.70
CA THR A 61 2.86 4.43 4.59
C THR A 61 2.87 4.06 6.07
N GLU A 62 2.05 3.08 6.45
CA GLU A 62 1.92 2.63 7.86
C GLU A 62 3.14 1.82 8.34
N LEU A 63 4.03 1.38 7.44
CA LEU A 63 5.27 0.71 7.81
C LEU A 63 6.42 1.70 8.04
N GLU A 64 7.36 1.26 8.88
CA GLU A 64 8.65 1.91 9.09
C GLU A 64 9.45 1.96 7.78
N CYS A 65 10.31 2.98 7.60
CA CYS A 65 11.04 3.21 6.35
C CYS A 65 11.79 1.97 5.83
N GLN A 66 12.43 1.20 6.73
CA GLN A 66 13.20 0.02 6.34
C GLN A 66 12.32 -1.16 5.92
N GLU A 67 11.01 -1.08 6.10
CA GLU A 67 10.04 -2.13 5.80
C GLU A 67 9.15 -1.79 4.59
N ARG A 68 9.14 -0.53 4.13
CA ARG A 68 8.29 -0.06 3.02
C ARG A 68 8.54 -0.77 1.70
N PHE A 69 9.74 -1.32 1.51
CA PHE A 69 10.05 -2.13 0.33
C PHE A 69 9.24 -3.44 0.27
N ILE A 70 8.77 -3.95 1.42
CA ILE A 70 8.04 -5.22 1.51
C ILE A 70 6.72 -5.15 0.74
N PRO A 71 5.79 -4.23 1.05
CA PRO A 71 4.56 -4.09 0.27
C PRO A 71 4.85 -3.70 -1.18
N MET A 72 5.91 -2.93 -1.47
CA MET A 72 6.32 -2.63 -2.84
C MET A 72 6.67 -3.87 -3.65
N VAL A 73 7.40 -4.83 -3.06
CA VAL A 73 7.72 -6.12 -3.68
C VAL A 73 6.45 -6.94 -3.89
N CYS A 74 5.57 -7.03 -2.88
CA CYS A 74 4.30 -7.76 -3.02
C CYS A 74 3.44 -7.19 -4.17
N ILE A 75 3.39 -5.85 -4.31
CA ILE A 75 2.70 -5.19 -5.43
C ILE A 75 3.36 -5.52 -6.77
N PHE A 76 4.70 -5.49 -6.83
CA PHE A 76 5.44 -5.82 -8.04
C PHE A 76 5.22 -7.27 -8.48
N LEU A 77 5.05 -8.18 -7.52
CA LEU A 77 4.76 -9.60 -7.77
C LEU A 77 3.28 -9.88 -8.06
N TRP A 78 2.42 -8.85 -8.09
CA TRP A 78 0.96 -8.96 -8.29
C TRP A 78 0.29 -9.93 -7.30
N GLU A 79 0.72 -9.89 -6.04
CA GLU A 79 0.16 -10.73 -4.99
C GLU A 79 -1.35 -10.46 -4.80
N PRO A 80 -2.21 -11.49 -4.89
CA PRO A 80 -3.67 -11.31 -4.81
C PRO A 80 -4.12 -10.90 -3.41
N ASP A 81 -3.41 -11.37 -2.38
CA ASP A 81 -3.60 -10.94 -1.00
C ASP A 81 -2.40 -10.12 -0.54
N LEU A 82 -2.44 -8.84 -0.88
CA LEU A 82 -1.37 -7.91 -0.59
C LEU A 82 -1.10 -7.79 0.93
N ARG A 83 -2.13 -7.90 1.75
CA ARG A 83 -2.02 -7.80 3.21
C ARG A 83 -1.32 -9.03 3.79
N ALA A 84 -1.73 -10.23 3.38
CA ALA A 84 -1.08 -11.46 3.81
C ALA A 84 0.38 -11.51 3.36
N CYS A 85 0.68 -11.13 2.10
CA CYS A 85 2.06 -11.03 1.62
C CYS A 85 2.87 -10.06 2.47
N THR A 86 2.33 -8.86 2.73
CA THR A 86 3.04 -7.84 3.52
C THR A 86 3.29 -8.30 4.95
N ASN A 87 2.28 -8.86 5.62
CA ASN A 87 2.42 -9.37 6.98
C ASN A 87 3.48 -10.48 7.07
N LYS A 88 3.48 -11.41 6.11
CA LYS A 88 4.48 -12.48 6.03
C LYS A 88 5.88 -11.89 5.83
N GLY A 89 6.05 -10.96 4.89
CA GLY A 89 7.32 -10.32 4.63
C GLY A 89 7.85 -9.54 5.85
N VAL A 90 6.99 -8.81 6.55
CA VAL A 90 7.36 -8.09 7.79
C VAL A 90 7.75 -9.07 8.90
N ALA A 91 7.03 -10.18 9.04
CA ALA A 91 7.37 -11.23 10.01
C ALA A 91 8.77 -11.80 9.73
N GLU A 92 9.08 -12.13 8.47
CA GLU A 92 10.41 -12.63 8.08
C GLU A 92 11.50 -11.59 8.33
N TYR A 93 11.30 -10.34 7.88
CA TYR A 93 12.27 -9.26 8.03
C TYR A 93 12.61 -9.00 9.49
N ARG A 94 11.58 -8.84 10.34
CA ARG A 94 11.77 -8.57 11.77
C ARG A 94 12.39 -9.76 12.49
N ALA A 95 12.01 -10.99 12.14
CA ALA A 95 12.62 -12.20 12.68
C ALA A 95 14.11 -12.28 12.33
N ASP A 96 14.48 -12.05 11.07
CA ASP A 96 15.87 -12.04 10.61
C ASP A 96 16.71 -11.02 11.38
N LYS A 97 16.19 -9.80 11.54
CA LYS A 97 16.87 -8.72 12.27
C LYS A 97 17.02 -9.06 13.75
N ALA A 98 15.97 -9.55 14.40
CA ALA A 98 15.99 -9.92 15.81
C ALA A 98 16.97 -11.09 16.07
N CYS A 99 16.97 -12.11 15.22
CA CYS A 99 17.83 -13.28 15.37
C CYS A 99 19.29 -12.99 15.01
N SER A 100 19.54 -12.13 14.01
CA SER A 100 20.90 -11.63 13.73
C SER A 100 21.45 -10.81 14.89
N ALA A 101 20.62 -9.99 15.55
CA ALA A 101 21.03 -9.20 16.71
C ALA A 101 21.42 -10.06 17.93
N LYS A 102 20.89 -11.31 18.02
CA LYS A 102 21.31 -12.31 19.01
C LYS A 102 22.64 -12.99 18.67
N GLY A 103 23.26 -12.66 17.53
CA GLY A 103 24.52 -13.24 17.07
C GLY A 103 24.38 -14.55 16.30
N HIS A 104 23.15 -14.98 15.96
CA HIS A 104 22.96 -16.18 15.13
C HIS A 104 23.26 -15.86 13.66
N ALA A 105 24.19 -16.60 13.05
CA ALA A 105 24.52 -16.45 11.63
C ALA A 105 23.30 -16.76 10.75
N LEU A 106 23.03 -15.94 9.73
CA LEU A 106 21.80 -15.96 8.92
C LEU A 106 21.38 -17.35 8.41
N LEU A 107 22.33 -18.18 7.99
CA LEU A 107 22.07 -19.51 7.42
C LEU A 107 22.28 -20.66 8.43
N SER A 108 22.41 -20.35 9.72
CA SER A 108 22.58 -21.36 10.76
C SER A 108 21.25 -21.93 11.24
N GLU A 109 21.26 -23.18 11.71
CA GLU A 109 20.10 -23.81 12.34
C GLU A 109 19.58 -23.01 13.54
N ALA A 110 20.50 -22.43 14.32
CA ALA A 110 20.15 -21.57 15.45
C ALA A 110 19.36 -20.31 15.02
N HIS A 111 19.70 -19.75 13.87
CA HIS A 111 18.98 -18.61 13.30
C HIS A 111 17.57 -19.02 12.86
N VAL A 112 17.45 -20.16 12.15
CA VAL A 112 16.16 -20.69 11.71
C VAL A 112 15.24 -20.99 12.91
N ALA A 113 15.76 -21.67 13.95
CA ALA A 113 14.99 -21.95 15.16
C ALA A 113 14.52 -20.67 15.86
N CYS A 114 15.41 -19.68 15.98
CA CYS A 114 15.07 -18.37 16.55
C CYS A 114 13.96 -17.66 15.76
N LYS A 115 13.97 -17.75 14.42
CA LYS A 115 12.93 -17.13 13.58
C LYS A 115 11.58 -17.77 13.82
N GLU A 116 11.52 -19.10 13.89
CA GLU A 116 10.26 -19.81 14.14
C GLU A 116 9.70 -19.48 15.52
N ASP A 117 10.55 -19.37 16.54
CA ASP A 117 10.12 -18.92 17.87
C ASP A 117 9.61 -17.47 17.86
N PHE A 118 10.30 -16.56 17.16
CA PHE A 118 9.87 -15.17 17.01
C PHE A 118 8.47 -15.08 16.38
N LYS A 119 8.25 -15.81 15.28
CA LYS A 119 7.00 -15.79 14.51
C LYS A 119 5.79 -16.27 15.32
N ARG A 120 5.98 -17.17 16.30
CA ARG A 120 4.88 -17.64 17.18
C ARG A 120 4.25 -16.54 18.01
N THR A 121 5.05 -15.54 18.38
CA THR A 121 4.60 -14.39 19.18
C THR A 121 4.43 -13.12 18.36
N PHE A 122 4.69 -13.20 17.05
CA PHE A 122 4.64 -12.04 16.17
C PHE A 122 3.21 -11.55 16.02
N SER A 123 3.02 -10.25 16.25
CA SER A 123 1.77 -9.55 15.98
C SER A 123 1.85 -8.86 14.62
N PRO A 124 1.04 -9.28 13.62
CA PRO A 124 1.06 -8.67 12.31
C PRO A 124 0.69 -7.18 12.36
N PRO A 125 1.37 -6.31 11.59
CA PRO A 125 1.07 -4.87 11.56
C PRO A 125 -0.32 -4.59 10.97
N PHE A 126 -0.81 -5.45 10.08
CA PHE A 126 -2.11 -5.28 9.44
C PHE A 126 -3.05 -6.40 9.85
N ALA A 127 -4.08 -6.08 10.66
CA ALA A 127 -5.10 -7.04 11.03
C ALA A 127 -5.79 -7.63 9.79
N GLY A 128 -5.95 -8.96 9.76
CA GLY A 128 -6.67 -9.63 8.68
C GLY A 128 -8.16 -9.29 8.70
N SER A 129 -8.76 -9.16 7.52
CA SER A 129 -10.14 -9.63 7.37
C SER A 129 -10.07 -11.15 7.44
N THR A 130 -10.61 -11.73 8.51
CA THR A 130 -10.94 -13.15 8.57
C THR A 130 -11.60 -13.58 7.25
N SER A 131 -11.01 -14.54 6.54
CA SER A 131 -11.80 -15.49 5.74
C SER A 131 -12.04 -16.73 6.59
#